data_AF-A0A1Y0IH02-F1
#
_entry.id   AF-A0A1Y0IH02-F1
#
_cell.length_a   1.000
_cell.length_b   1.000
_cell.length_c   1.000
_cell.angle_alpha   90.00
_cell.angle_beta   90.00
_cell.angle_gamma   90.00
#
_symmetry.space_group_name_H-M   'P 1'
#
loop_
_entity.id
_entity.type
_entity.pdbx_description
1 polymer ?
#
loop_
_entity_poly.entity_id
_entity_poly.type
_entity_poly.pdbx_seq_one_letter_code
_entity_poly.pdbx_strand_id
1 'polypeptide(L)'
;MTENENPIPFEQSLQELESIVKKMEQGELSLDDSLKAFERGVALSRQCQNALKEAELKVAKLTAEGTLEPFNLGTDMEESGQ
;
A
#
# COMPACT_ATOMS: atom_id res chain seq x y z
N MET A 1 24.64 4.56 -13.32
CA MET A 1 24.07 3.94 -12.11
C MET A 1 22.86 4.78 -11.75
N THR A 2 21.67 4.34 -12.10
CA THR A 2 20.43 5.05 -11.77
C THR A 2 19.98 4.57 -10.40
N GLU A 3 20.39 5.28 -9.36
CA GLU A 3 19.86 5.14 -8.00
C GLU A 3 18.36 5.46 -8.07
N ASN A 4 17.56 4.40 -8.11
CA ASN A 4 16.11 4.47 -8.19
C ASN A 4 15.61 4.99 -6.83
N GLU A 5 15.15 6.24 -6.80
CA GLU A 5 14.73 6.93 -5.60
C GLU A 5 13.61 6.15 -4.88
N ASN A 6 14.01 5.56 -3.76
CA ASN A 6 13.18 5.21 -2.61
C ASN A 6 11.98 4.25 -2.82
N PRO A 7 12.19 3.00 -3.28
CA PRO A 7 11.22 1.91 -3.06
C PRO A 7 11.18 1.42 -1.59
N ILE A 8 12.21 1.76 -0.81
CA ILE A 8 12.39 1.37 0.59
C ILE A 8 11.21 1.74 1.53
N PRO A 9 10.57 2.92 1.44
CA PRO A 9 9.54 3.33 2.40
C PRO A 9 8.27 2.48 2.29
N PHE A 10 7.86 2.11 1.08
CA PHE A 10 6.64 1.34 0.85
C PHE A 10 6.81 -0.11 1.30
N GLU A 11 7.85 -0.79 0.81
CA GLU A 11 8.10 -2.20 1.14
C GLU A 11 8.37 -2.40 2.64
N GLN A 12 9.10 -1.48 3.28
CA GLN A 12 9.29 -1.54 4.72
C GLN A 12 7.99 -1.30 5.49
N SER A 13 7.17 -0.32 5.08
CA SER A 13 5.89 -0.06 5.73
C SER A 13 4.93 -1.24 5.60
N LEU A 14 4.93 -1.91 4.44
CA LEU A 14 4.13 -3.09 4.18
C LEU A 14 4.59 -4.27 5.04
N GLN A 15 5.90 -4.55 5.09
CA GLN A 15 6.44 -5.62 5.94
C GLN A 15 6.17 -5.39 7.44
N GLU A 16 6.26 -4.14 7.89
CA GLU A 16 5.93 -3.79 9.27
C GLU A 16 4.44 -4.01 9.55
N LEU A 17 3.56 -3.62 8.62
CA LEU A 17 2.12 -3.84 8.71
C LEU A 17 1.77 -5.34 8.79
N GLU A 18 2.35 -6.16 7.91
CA GLU A 18 2.18 -7.62 7.94
C GLU A 18 2.62 -8.23 9.28
N SER A 19 3.75 -7.75 9.81
CA SER A 19 4.28 -8.20 11.10
C SER A 19 3.34 -7.83 12.26
N ILE A 20 2.73 -6.65 12.21
CA ILE A 20 1.74 -6.19 13.19
C ILE A 20 0.48 -7.04 13.12
N VAL A 21 -0.07 -7.25 11.93
CA VAL A 21 -1.27 -8.09 11.72
C VAL A 21 -1.02 -9.50 12.25
N LYS A 22 0.12 -10.10 11.91
CA LYS A 22 0.49 -11.43 12.40
C LYS A 22 0.55 -11.51 13.93
N LYS A 23 1.08 -10.48 14.60
CA LYS A 23 1.10 -10.41 16.08
C LYS A 23 -0.30 -10.27 16.67
N MET A 24 -1.18 -9.52 16.01
CA MET A 24 -2.58 -9.37 16.44
C MET A 24 -3.36 -10.69 16.27
N GLU A 25 -3.13 -11.42 15.17
CA GLU A 25 -3.75 -12.73 14.91
C GLU A 25 -3.28 -13.83 15.87
N GLN A 26 -2.05 -13.73 16.37
CA GLN A 26 -1.51 -14.67 17.37
C GLN A 26 -2.22 -14.55 18.73
N GLY A 27 -2.87 -13.41 19.02
CA GLY A 27 -3.65 -13.22 20.25
C GLY A 27 -2.83 -13.13 21.55
N GLU A 28 -1.51 -12.99 21.45
CA GLU A 28 -0.61 -12.90 22.61
C GLU A 28 -0.43 -11.47 23.14
N LEU A 29 -1.04 -10.47 22.48
CA LEU A 29 -0.91 -9.06 22.84
C LEU A 29 -1.83 -8.70 24.02
N SER A 30 -1.31 -7.90 24.95
CA SER A 30 -2.13 -7.25 25.96
C SER A 30 -3.10 -6.25 25.31
N LEU A 31 -4.12 -5.79 26.04
CA LEU A 31 -5.05 -4.78 25.52
C LEU A 31 -4.33 -3.49 25.10
N ASP A 32 -3.38 -3.03 25.91
CA ASP A 32 -2.60 -1.81 25.66
C ASP A 32 -1.70 -1.97 24.42
N ASP A 33 -1.05 -3.14 24.29
CA ASP A 33 -0.23 -3.44 23.12
C ASP A 33 -1.07 -3.65 21.86
N SER A 34 -2.27 -4.20 21.99
CA SER A 34 -3.23 -4.35 20.88
C SER A 34 -3.70 -3.00 20.35
N LEU A 35 -3.94 -2.03 21.23
CA LEU A 35 -4.29 -0.66 20.84
C LEU A 35 -3.13 0.03 20.11
N LYS A 36 -1.90 -0.09 20.63
CA LYS A 36 -0.70 0.44 19.98
C LYS A 36 -0.44 -0.20 18.62
N ALA A 37 -0.58 -1.53 18.53
CA ALA A 37 -0.46 -2.29 17.30
C ALA A 37 -1.50 -1.81 16.26
N PHE A 38 -2.74 -1.61 16.68
CA PHE A 38 -3.80 -1.11 15.83
C PHE A 38 -3.51 0.32 15.32
N GLU A 39 -3.16 1.26 16.20
CA GLU A 39 -2.82 2.63 15.80
C GLU A 39 -1.66 2.65 14.80
N ARG A 40 -0.61 1.87 15.07
CA ARG A 40 0.53 1.74 14.17
C ARG A 40 0.13 1.13 12.83
N GLY A 41 -0.69 0.08 12.83
CA GLY A 41 -1.20 -0.56 11.62
C GLY A 41 -2.02 0.41 10.75
N VAL A 42 -2.89 1.22 11.36
CA VAL A 42 -3.65 2.25 10.66
C VAL A 42 -2.73 3.31 10.04
N ALA A 43 -1.70 3.74 10.77
CA ALA A 43 -0.73 4.71 10.26
C ALA A 43 0.06 4.15 9.05
N LEU A 44 0.52 2.90 9.13
CA LEU A 44 1.25 2.23 8.05
C LEU A 44 0.36 2.01 6.81
N SER A 45 -0.89 1.58 7.01
CA SER A 45 -1.86 1.42 5.92
C SER A 45 -2.07 2.73 5.14
N ARG A 46 -2.21 3.85 5.85
CA ARG A 46 -2.31 5.18 5.22
C ARG A 46 -1.05 5.57 4.47
N GLN A 47 0.14 5.27 5.00
CA GLN A 47 1.40 5.52 4.31
C GLN A 47 1.50 4.72 3.01
N CYS A 48 1.14 3.44 3.05
CA CYS A 48 1.10 2.59 1.85
C CYS A 48 0.13 3.15 0.80
N GLN A 49 -1.08 3.55 1.20
CA GLN A 49 -2.05 4.15 0.29
C GLN A 49 -1.54 5.45 -0.35
N ASN A 50 -0.88 6.31 0.43
CA ASN A 50 -0.31 7.56 -0.09
C ASN A 50 0.81 7.28 -1.10
N ALA A 51 1.70 6.35 -0.79
CA ALA A 51 2.78 5.95 -1.70
C ALA A 51 2.24 5.38 -3.03
N LEU A 52 1.20 4.54 -2.97
CA LEU A 52 0.53 4.02 -4.15
C LEU A 52 -0.13 5.14 -4.98
N LYS A 53 -0.79 6.09 -4.31
CA LYS A 53 -1.40 7.25 -4.98
C LYS A 53 -0.37 8.15 -5.65
N GLU A 54 0.78 8.38 -5.02
CA GLU A 54 1.87 9.13 -5.64
C GLU A 54 2.45 8.40 -6.86
N ALA A 55 2.61 7.08 -6.76
CA ALA A 55 3.03 6.25 -7.89
C ALA A 55 2.02 6.32 -9.05
N GLU A 56 0.72 6.20 -8.75
CA GLU A 56 -0.35 6.31 -9.74
C GLU A 56 -0.35 7.68 -10.43
N LEU A 57 -0.22 8.78 -9.67
CA LEU A 57 -0.12 10.14 -10.23
C LEU A 57 1.11 10.30 -11.12
N LYS A 58 2.25 9.71 -10.74
CA LYS A 58 3.48 9.73 -11.54
C LYS A 58 3.29 8.97 -12.85
N VAL A 59 2.67 7.79 -12.82
CA VAL A 59 2.33 7.02 -14.02
C VAL A 59 1.35 7.81 -14.90
N ALA A 60 0.25 8.32 -14.33
CA ALA A 60 -0.74 9.09 -15.05
C ALA A 60 -0.14 10.31 -15.77
N LYS A 61 0.81 11.00 -15.13
CA LYS A 61 1.54 12.12 -15.75
C LYS A 61 2.39 11.66 -16.93
N LEU A 62 3.14 10.55 -16.79
CA LEU A 62 3.95 9.98 -17.87
C LEU A 62 3.09 9.47 -19.05
N THR A 63 1.91 8.92 -18.76
CA THR A 63 0.91 8.51 -19.75
C THR A 63 0.30 9.70 -20.47
N ALA A 64 -0.07 10.76 -19.74
CA ALA A 64 -0.65 11.98 -20.31
C ALA A 64 0.36 12.77 -21.17
N GLU A 65 1.65 12.71 -20.84
CA GLU A 65 2.76 13.26 -21.65
C GLU A 65 3.11 12.36 -22.86
N GLY A 66 2.33 11.32 -23.14
CA GLY A 66 2.38 10.51 -24.36
C GLY A 66 3.42 9.39 -24.36
N THR A 67 3.94 9.00 -23.19
CA THR A 67 5.09 8.07 -23.12
C THR A 67 4.72 6.64 -22.72
N LEU A 68 3.58 6.39 -22.07
CA LEU A 68 3.22 5.04 -21.59
C LEU A 68 1.70 4.79 -21.67
N GLU A 69 1.31 3.61 -22.17
CA GLU A 69 -0.07 3.12 -22.13
C GLU A 69 -0.57 3.05 -20.68
N PRO A 70 -1.86 3.38 -20.41
CA PRO A 70 -2.42 3.31 -19.06
C PRO A 70 -2.36 1.86 -18.55
N PHE A 71 -1.81 1.68 -17.35
CA PHE A 71 -1.78 0.38 -16.69
C PHE A 71 -3.20 0.04 -16.22
N ASN A 72 -3.93 -0.69 -17.06
CA ASN A 72 -5.30 -1.10 -16.76
C ASN A 72 -5.26 -2.27 -15.76
N LEU A 73 -5.29 -1.95 -14.46
CA LEU A 73 -5.58 -2.93 -13.41
C LEU A 73 -7.04 -3.32 -13.60
N GLY A 74 -7.26 -4.40 -14.35
CA GLY A 74 -8.58 -4.90 -14.72
C GLY A 74 -9.55 -4.86 -13.55
N THR A 75 -10.40 -3.84 -13.53
CA THR A 75 -11.66 -3.86 -12.82
C THR A 75 -12.61 -4.73 -13.62
N ASP A 76 -12.33 -6.04 -13.68
CA ASP A 76 -13.30 -7.07 -14.06
C ASP A 76 -14.23 -7.32 -12.87
N MET A 77 -14.88 -6.25 -12.42
CA MET A 77 -16.09 -6.32 -11.60
C MET A 77 -17.18 -5.54 -12.32
N GLU A 78 -17.31 -5.79 -13.63
CA GLU A 78 -18.55 -5.52 -14.34
C GLU A 78 -19.53 -6.66 -14.07
N GLU A 79 -20.72 -6.25 -13.66
CA GLU A 79 -21.91 -7.02 -13.36
C GLU A 79 -22.11 -8.26 -14.25
N SER A 80 -22.07 -9.47 -13.67
CA SER A 80 -22.89 -10.57 -14.20
C SER A 80 -24.29 -10.49 -13.56
N GLY A 81 -24.99 -9.40 -13.87
CA GLY A 81 -26.43 -9.28 -13.68
C GLY A 81 -27.15 -9.65 -14.96
N GLN A 82 -27.40 -10.94 -15.16
CA GLN A 82 -28.46 -11.44 -16.03
C GLN A 82 -28.99 -12.77 -15.49
#